data_AF-A0AAV8WJZ6-F1
#
_entry.id   AF-A0AAV8WJZ6-F1
#
_cell.length_a   1.000
_cell.length_b   1.000
_cell.length_c   1.000
_cell.angle_alpha   90.00
_cell.angle_beta   90.00
_cell.angle_gamma   90.00
#
_symmetry.space_group_name_H-M   'P 1'
#
loop_
_entity.id
_entity.type
_entity.pdbx_description
1 polymer ?
#
loop_
_entity_poly.entity_id
_entity_poly.type
_entity_poly.pdbx_seq_one_letter_code
_entity_poly.pdbx_strand_id
1 'polypeptide(L)'
;MFAKFRQSYYELQNEPIFTPTEFKDIAPLTYIDCSHQKESIQSGPIVMRVEFESSENIPKNTSAYCLILHDKLISYNPLTKIVKQL
;
A
#
# COMPACT_ATOMS: atom_id res chain seq x y z
N MET A 1 -8.96 -2.76 -13.63
CA MET A 1 -7.75 -2.97 -14.44
C MET A 1 -6.76 -3.94 -13.77
N PHE A 2 -6.40 -3.74 -12.49
CA PHE A 2 -5.40 -4.58 -11.80
C PHE A 2 -5.82 -6.01 -11.46
N ALA A 3 -7.09 -6.27 -11.15
CA ALA A 3 -7.57 -7.61 -10.79
C ALA A 3 -7.39 -8.68 -11.90
N LYS A 4 -7.22 -8.25 -13.16
CA LYS A 4 -7.01 -9.12 -14.32
C LYS A 4 -5.59 -9.04 -14.88
N PHE A 5 -4.71 -8.19 -14.32
CA PHE A 5 -3.36 -7.96 -14.86
C PHE A 5 -2.57 -9.27 -14.92
N ARG A 6 -2.60 -10.07 -13.85
CA ARG A 6 -1.88 -11.35 -13.80
C ARG A 6 -2.35 -12.30 -14.89
N GLN A 7 -3.68 -12.42 -15.06
CA GLN A 7 -4.27 -13.25 -16.10
C GLN A 7 -3.89 -12.77 -17.50
N SER A 8 -3.95 -11.46 -17.76
CA SER A 8 -3.66 -10.91 -19.10
C SER A 8 -2.16 -10.90 -19.44
N TYR A 9 -1.29 -10.73 -18.45
CA TYR A 9 0.16 -10.56 -18.66
C TYR A 9 0.90 -11.91 -18.67
N TYR A 10 0.53 -12.82 -17.78
CA TYR A 10 1.16 -14.14 -17.67
C TYR A 10 0.36 -15.25 -18.36
N GLU A 11 -0.81 -14.94 -18.93
CA GLU A 11 -1.72 -15.91 -19.57
C GLU A 11 -2.16 -17.04 -18.62
N LEU A 12 -2.15 -16.79 -17.31
CA LEU A 12 -2.53 -17.75 -16.28
C LEU A 12 -4.00 -17.61 -15.89
N GLN A 13 -4.58 -18.71 -15.44
CA GLN A 13 -5.90 -18.66 -14.82
C GLN A 13 -5.87 -17.78 -13.56
N ASN A 14 -6.97 -17.05 -13.33
CA ASN A 14 -7.07 -16.14 -12.22
C ASN A 14 -7.41 -16.90 -10.93
N GLU A 15 -6.40 -17.58 -10.37
CA GLU A 15 -6.52 -18.34 -9.14
C GLU A 15 -5.75 -17.65 -8.01
N PRO A 16 -6.34 -17.55 -6.80
CA PRO A 16 -5.64 -16.96 -5.66
C PRO A 16 -4.40 -17.78 -5.32
N ILE A 17 -3.31 -17.10 -4.93
CA ILE A 17 -2.04 -17.76 -4.56
C ILE A 17 -2.18 -18.55 -3.25
N PHE A 18 -3.07 -18.10 -2.37
CA PHE A 18 -3.33 -18.70 -1.07
C PHE A 18 -4.82 -18.94 -0.87
N THR A 19 -5.18 -20.03 -0.20
CA THR A 19 -6.50 -20.18 0.40
C THR A 19 -6.71 -19.13 1.51
N PRO A 20 -7.96 -18.85 1.93
CA PRO A 20 -8.21 -17.90 3.02
C PRO A 20 -7.49 -18.25 4.33
N THR A 21 -7.24 -19.53 4.60
CA THR A 21 -6.52 -19.99 5.80
C THR A 21 -5.02 -19.74 5.64
N GLU A 22 -4.43 -20.19 4.54
CA GLU A 22 -3.01 -19.97 4.24
C GLU A 22 -2.66 -18.47 4.19
N PHE A 23 -3.55 -17.63 3.68
CA PHE A 23 -3.32 -16.19 3.65
C PHE A 23 -3.18 -15.60 5.06
N LYS A 24 -4.02 -16.05 6.01
CA LYS A 24 -3.97 -15.59 7.41
C LYS A 24 -2.67 -16.00 8.09
N ASP A 25 -2.16 -17.18 7.78
CA ASP A 25 -0.99 -17.75 8.44
C ASP A 25 0.33 -17.28 7.80
N ILE A 26 0.36 -17.15 6.46
CA ILE A 26 1.58 -16.87 5.69
C ILE A 26 1.79 -15.38 5.46
N ALA A 27 0.72 -14.65 5.15
CA ALA A 27 0.81 -13.26 4.70
C ALA A 27 -0.37 -12.41 5.20
N PRO A 28 -0.58 -12.31 6.53
CA PRO A 28 -1.62 -11.45 7.06
C PRO A 28 -1.35 -10.00 6.63
N LEU A 29 -2.32 -9.40 5.92
CA LEU A 29 -2.24 -8.01 5.46
C LEU A 29 -3.22 -7.15 6.26
N THR A 30 -2.67 -6.11 6.89
CA THR A 30 -3.45 -5.02 7.49
C THR A 30 -3.37 -3.81 6.57
N TYR A 31 -4.48 -3.11 6.39
CA TYR A 31 -4.52 -1.85 5.65
C TYR A 31 -5.07 -0.74 6.54
N ILE A 32 -4.52 0.46 6.34
CA ILE A 32 -5.00 1.69 6.98
C ILE A 32 -5.47 2.58 5.84
N ASP A 33 -6.78 2.84 5.78
CA ASP A 33 -7.35 3.75 4.81
C ASP A 33 -7.20 5.20 5.28
N CYS A 34 -6.32 5.94 4.63
CA CYS A 34 -6.06 7.36 4.91
C CYS A 34 -6.83 8.32 3.97
N SER A 35 -7.68 7.83 3.07
CA SER A 35 -8.35 8.64 2.04
C SER A 35 -9.33 9.68 2.62
N HIS A 36 -9.83 9.45 3.84
CA HIS A 36 -10.80 10.31 4.51
C HIS A 36 -10.18 11.20 5.59
N GLN A 37 -8.85 11.40 5.59
CA GLN A 37 -8.22 12.35 6.52
C GLN A 37 -8.72 13.76 6.28
N LYS A 38 -9.07 14.49 7.35
CA LYS A 38 -9.45 15.89 7.25
C LYS A 38 -8.27 16.65 6.64
N GLU A 39 -8.51 17.34 5.53
CA GLU A 39 -7.57 18.28 4.91
C GLU A 39 -7.27 19.52 5.79
N SER A 40 -7.35 19.43 7.12
CA SER A 40 -6.83 20.47 7.99
C SER A 40 -5.31 20.45 7.85
N ILE A 41 -4.85 21.20 6.86
CA ILE A 41 -3.49 21.39 6.36
C ILE A 41 -2.54 21.59 7.55
N GLN A 42 -1.97 20.50 8.04
CA GLN A 42 -0.63 20.59 8.62
C GLN A 42 0.29 20.65 7.42
N SER A 43 0.82 21.83 7.13
CA SER A 43 1.82 22.07 6.07
C SER A 43 3.18 21.42 6.35
N GLY A 44 3.26 20.60 7.41
CA GLY A 44 4.45 19.88 7.83
C GLY A 44 4.47 18.43 7.35
N PRO A 45 5.60 17.72 7.55
CA PRO A 45 5.70 16.30 7.25
C PRO A 45 4.63 15.51 8.01
N ILE A 46 3.87 14.67 7.30
CA ILE A 46 3.00 13.68 7.92
C ILE A 46 3.91 12.59 8.50
N VAL A 47 4.05 12.58 9.82
CA VAL A 47 4.75 11.50 10.53
C VAL A 47 3.74 10.37 10.76
N MET A 48 3.90 9.27 10.02
CA MET A 48 3.16 8.04 10.28
C MET A 48 3.95 7.17 11.27
N ARG A 49 3.32 6.79 12.38
CA ARG A 49 3.80 5.75 13.29
C ARG A 49 2.78 4.62 13.28
N VAL A 50 3.22 3.42 12.93
CA VAL A 50 2.39 2.21 12.97
C VAL A 50 2.92 1.34 14.09
N GLU A 51 2.05 0.98 15.02
CA GLU A 51 2.36 0.09 16.14
C GLU A 51 1.51 -1.17 16.02
N PHE A 52 2.15 -2.32 16.26
CA PHE A 52 1.49 -3.61 16.27
C PHE A 52 1.65 -4.22 17.65
N GLU A 53 0.53 -4.68 18.20
CA GLU A 53 0.50 -5.53 19.38
C GLU A 53 0.00 -6.91 18.95
N SER A 54 0.58 -7.95 19.55
CA SER A 54 0.21 -9.34 19.29
C SER A 54 -0.10 -10.01 20.62
N SER A 55 -1.16 -10.82 20.64
CA SER A 55 -1.50 -11.65 21.79
C SER A 55 -0.52 -12.81 22.00
N GLU A 56 0.28 -13.12 20.98
CA GLU A 56 1.27 -14.20 20.98
C GLU A 56 2.66 -13.70 20.61
N ASN A 57 3.68 -14.47 20.95
CA ASN A 57 5.06 -14.14 20.61
C ASN A 57 5.28 -14.21 19.09
N ILE A 58 5.87 -13.16 18.53
CA ILE A 58 6.27 -13.15 17.11
C ILE A 58 7.44 -14.14 16.92
N PRO A 59 7.37 -15.05 15.93
CA PRO A 59 8.45 -15.99 15.65
C PRO A 59 9.80 -15.33 15.39
N LYS A 60 10.88 -16.09 15.61
CA LYS A 60 12.23 -15.63 15.22
C LYS A 60 12.29 -15.47 13.69
N ASN A 61 13.03 -14.46 13.24
CA ASN A 61 13.22 -14.12 11.83
C ASN A 61 11.95 -13.63 11.09
N THR A 62 10.93 -13.16 11.81
CA THR A 62 9.81 -12.45 11.19
C THR A 62 10.24 -11.06 10.71
N SER A 63 9.87 -10.71 9.48
CA SER A 63 10.06 -9.37 8.90
C SER A 63 8.70 -8.76 8.58
N ALA A 64 8.52 -7.48 8.93
CA ALA A 64 7.34 -6.72 8.55
C ALA A 64 7.65 -5.88 7.30
N TYR A 65 6.74 -5.90 6.33
CA TYR A 65 6.82 -5.09 5.12
C TYR A 65 5.66 -4.10 5.10
N CYS A 66 5.92 -2.88 4.64
CA CYS A 66 4.92 -1.83 4.52
C CYS A 66 4.93 -1.27 3.10
N LEU A 67 3.76 -1.17 2.48
CA LEU A 67 3.55 -0.46 1.22
C LEU A 67 2.69 0.77 1.50
N ILE A 68 3.26 1.96 1.25
CA ILE A 68 2.54 3.22 1.36
C ILE A 68 2.08 3.63 -0.03
N LEU A 69 0.77 3.68 -0.23
CA LEU A 69 0.15 4.25 -1.42
C LEU A 69 -0.31 5.66 -1.08
N HIS A 70 0.29 6.65 -1.75
CA HIS A 70 -0.07 8.05 -1.60
C HIS A 70 -0.24 8.66 -3.00
N ASP A 71 -1.40 9.23 -3.26
CA ASP A 71 -1.66 9.99 -4.47
C ASP A 71 -0.99 11.37 -4.37
N LYS A 72 -0.28 11.75 -5.42
CA LYS A 72 0.25 13.10 -5.56
C LYS A 72 -0.22 13.66 -6.87
N LEU A 73 -0.83 14.85 -6.81
CA LEU A 73 -1.12 15.61 -8.00
C LEU A 73 0.11 16.44 -8.38
N ILE A 74 0.57 16.27 -9.61
CA ILE A 74 1.74 16.98 -10.13
C ILE A 74 1.34 17.67 -11.42
N SER A 75 1.66 18.95 -11.53
CA SER A 75 1.57 19.71 -12.77
C SER A 75 2.90 19.67 -13.52
N TYR A 76 2.85 19.36 -14.81
CA TYR A 76 3.99 19.45 -15.71
C TYR A 76 3.70 20.50 -16.77
N ASN A 77 4.62 21.46 -16.95
CA ASN A 77 4.57 22.44 -18.02
C ASN A 77 5.53 22.04 -19.15
N PRO A 78 5.04 21.65 -20.35
CA PRO A 78 5.90 21.20 -21.44
C PRO A 78 6.82 22.28 -22.02
N LEU A 79 6.39 23.55 -21.99
CA LEU A 79 7.14 24.68 -22.56
C LEU A 79 8.33 25.03 -21.67
N THR A 80 8.14 25.04 -20.37
CA THR A 80 9.20 25.38 -19.39
C THR A 80 9.91 24.14 -18.83
N LYS A 81 9.38 22.94 -19.10
CA LYS A 81 9.81 21.65 -18.53
C LYS A 81 9.75 21.62 -16.99
N ILE A 82 8.98 22.52 -16.39
CA ILE A 82 8.86 22.61 -14.93
C ILE A 82 7.84 21.57 -14.44
N VAL A 83 8.23 20.88 -13.37
CA VAL A 83 7.37 19.96 -12.60
C VAL A 83 7.06 20.63 -11.26
N LYS A 84 5.78 20.78 -10.89
CA LYS A 84 5.35 21.30 -9.59
C LYS A 84 4.33 20.37 -8.95
N GLN A 85 4.51 20.06 -7.68
CA GLN A 85 3.46 19.43 -6.88
C GLN A 85 2.31 20.43 -6.69
N LEU A 86 1.08 19.99 -6.94
CA LEU A 86 -0.14 20.76 -6.73
C LEU A 86 -0.62 20.64 -5.28
#